data_AF-A0A2S5P4S7-F1
#
_entry.id   AF-A0A2S5P4S7-F1
#
_cell.length_a   1.000
_cell.length_b   1.000
_cell.length_c   1.000
_cell.angle_alpha   90.00
_cell.angle_beta   90.00
_cell.angle_gamma   90.00
#
_symmetry.space_group_name_H-M   'P 1'
#
loop_
_entity.id
_entity.type
_entity.pdbx_description
1 polymer ?
#
loop_
_entity_poly.entity_id
_entity_poly.type
_entity_poly.pdbx_seq_one_letter_code
_entity_poly.pdbx_strand_id
1 'polypeptide(L)' 'MSVDASKGHKEMDYPEHLRTYSAFIQFTKVSIILLVILLSAMAFFLVR' A
#
# COMPACT_ATOMS: atom_id res chain seq x y z
N MET A 1 7.84 3.99 5.13
CA MET A 1 8.11 3.14 6.31
C MET A 1 8.89 1.95 5.82
N SER A 2 10.10 1.74 6.34
CA SER A 2 10.93 0.57 6.05
C SER A 2 10.82 -0.41 7.22
N VAL A 3 10.57 -1.68 6.93
CA VAL A 3 10.63 -2.75 7.94
C VAL A 3 12.11 -3.09 8.14
N ASP A 4 12.57 -3.07 9.39
CA ASP A 4 13.94 -3.46 9.74
C ASP A 4 14.04 -4.99 9.85
N ALA A 5 14.77 -5.59 8.92
CA ALA A 5 15.01 -7.03 8.86
C ALA A 5 16.34 -7.45 9.51
N SER A 6 17.09 -6.53 10.12
CA SER A 6 18.46 -6.77 10.60
C SER A 6 18.57 -7.80 11.73
N LYS A 7 17.49 -8.00 12.50
CA LYS A 7 17.41 -8.99 13.60
C LYS A 7 16.67 -10.28 13.20
N GLY A 8 16.56 -10.52 11.90
CA GLY A 8 15.82 -11.63 11.32
C GLY A 8 16.49 -13.00 11.44
N HIS A 9 15.71 -14.06 11.24
CA HIS A 9 16.22 -15.43 11.23
C HIS A 9 17.04 -15.70 9.96
N LYS A 10 18.23 -16.28 10.10
CA LYS A 10 19.26 -16.33 9.04
C LYS A 10 18.83 -17.08 7.76
N GLU A 11 17.85 -17.97 7.86
CA GLU A 11 17.34 -18.76 6.73
C GLU A 11 16.18 -18.09 5.97
N MET A 12 15.68 -16.95 6.46
CA MET A 12 14.55 -16.25 5.84
C MET A 12 15.02 -15.28 4.75
N ASP A 13 14.36 -15.35 3.58
CA ASP A 13 14.61 -14.46 2.45
C ASP A 13 13.95 -13.09 2.64
N TYR A 14 14.55 -12.27 3.51
CA TYR A 14 14.10 -10.91 3.76
C TYR A 14 14.04 -9.99 2.54
N PRO A 15 14.98 -10.03 1.58
CA PRO A 15 14.89 -9.24 0.35
C PRO A 15 13.55 -9.38 -0.37
N GLU A 16 13.05 -10.61 -0.54
CA GLU A 16 11.80 -10.86 -1.25
C GLU A 16 10.57 -10.39 -0.46
N HIS A 17 10.58 -10.57 0.86
CA HIS A 17 9.52 -10.06 1.74
C HIS A 17 9.45 -8.53 1.72
N LEU A 18 10.59 -7.85 1.78
CA LEU A 18 10.65 -6.39 1.73
C LEU A 18 10.17 -5.85 0.38
N ARG A 19 10.53 -6.52 -0.73
CA ARG A 19 10.07 -6.17 -2.07
C ARG A 19 8.56 -6.25 -2.18
N THR A 20 7.97 -7.37 -1.74
CA THR A 20 6.52 -7.59 -1.77
C THR A 20 5.78 -6.62 -0.86
N TYR A 21 6.29 -6.37 0.35
CA TYR A 21 5.71 -5.40 1.27
C TYR A 21 5.72 -3.98 0.69
N SER A 22 6.82 -3.56 0.08
CA SER A 22 6.91 -2.25 -0.56
C SER A 22 5.88 -2.09 -1.69
N ALA A 23 5.76 -3.11 -2.55
CA ALA A 23 4.78 -3.13 -3.63
C ALA A 23 3.33 -3.09 -3.10
N PHE A 24 3.04 -3.85 -2.04
CA PHE A 24 1.73 -3.83 -1.37
C PHE A 24 1.39 -2.44 -0.85
N ILE A 25 2.30 -1.80 -0.11
CA ILE A 25 2.07 -0.44 0.43
C ILE A 25 1.87 0.58 -0.68
N GLN A 26 2.64 0.50 -1.76
CA GLN A 26 2.47 1.38 -2.93
C GLN A 26 1.09 1.18 -3.57
N PHE A 27 0.68 -0.06 -3.79
CA PHE A 27 -0.62 -0.40 -4.34
C PHE A 27 -1.75 0.12 -3.45
N THR A 28 -1.72 -0.18 -2.15
CA THR A 28 -2.73 0.28 -1.19
C THR A 28 -2.87 1.80 -1.18
N LYS A 29 -1.74 2.54 -1.20
CA LYS A 29 -1.78 4.00 -1.25
C LYS A 29 -2.49 4.51 -2.51
N VAL A 30 -2.16 3.96 -3.68
CA VAL A 30 -2.80 4.34 -4.95
C VAL A 30 -4.29 4.00 -4.93
N SER A 31 -4.65 2.80 -4.48
CA SER A 31 -6.06 2.36 -4.37
C SER A 31 -6.88 3.27 -3.46
N ILE A 32 -6.33 3.68 -2.31
CA ILE A 32 -7.03 4.61 -1.40
C ILE A 32 -7.24 5.97 -2.05
N ILE A 33 -6.23 6.51 -2.75
CA ILE A 33 -6.36 7.78 -3.47
C ILE A 33 -7.48 7.70 -4.51
N LEU A 34 -7.53 6.61 -5.29
CA LEU A 34 -8.57 6.39 -6.28
C LEU A 34 -9.97 6.27 -5.65
N LEU A 35 -10.09 5.58 -4.51
CA LEU A 35 -11.36 5.48 -3.77
C LEU A 35 -11.84 6.84 -3.27
N VAL A 36 -10.95 7.66 -2.72
CA VAL A 36 -11.29 9.02 -2.26
C VAL A 36 -11.77 9.88 -3.44
N ILE A 37 -11.10 9.82 -4.59
CA ILE A 37 -11.51 10.53 -5.81
C ILE A 37 -12.88 10.05 -6.29
N LEU A 38 -13.10 8.73 -6.34
CA LEU A 38 -14.36 8.14 -6.77
C LEU A 38 -15.52 8.59 -5.88
N LEU A 39 -15.36 8.48 -4.57
CA LEU A 39 -16.40 8.90 -3.61
C LEU A 39 -16.67 10.40 -3.70
N SER A 40 -15.63 11.23 -3.89
CA SER A 40 -15.78 12.68 -4.07
C SER A 40 -16.54 13.02 -5.36
N ALA A 41 -16.23 12.32 -6.46
CA ALA A 41 -16.93 12.48 -7.73
C ALA A 41 -18.40 12.05 -7.61
N MET A 42 -18.68 10.91 -6.97
CA MET A 42 -20.06 10.47 -6.71
C MET A 42 -20.83 11.49 -5.86
N ALA A 43 -20.20 12.03 -4.82
CA ALA A 43 -20.82 13.07 -4.01
C ALA A 43 -21.16 14.34 -4.83
N PHE A 44 -20.30 14.74 -5.76
CA PHE A 44 -20.52 15.91 -6.61
C PHE A 44 -21.57 15.69 -7.71
N PHE A 45 -21.55 14.53 -8.38
CA PHE A 45 -22.40 14.28 -9.55
C PHE A 45 -23.74 13.59 -9.25
N LEU A 46 -23.82 12.76 -8.19
CA LEU A 46 -25.00 11.94 -7.90
C LEU A 46 -25.79 12.43 -6.68
N VAL A 47 -25.15 13.10 -5.73
CA VAL A 47 -25.79 13.50 -4.46
C VAL A 47 -26.11 14.98 -4.41
N ARG A 48 -25.20 15.83 -4.90
CA ARG A 48 -25.34 17.28 -4.88
C ARG A 48 -26.07 17.78 -6.13
#